data_AF-A0A923QB11-F1
#
_entry.id   AF-A0A923QB11-F1
#
_cell.length_a   1.000
_cell.length_b   1.000
_cell.length_c   1.000
_cell.angle_alpha   90.00
_cell.angle_beta   90.00
_cell.angle_gamma   90.00
#
_symmetry.space_group_name_H-M   'P 1'
#
loop_
_entity.id
_entity.type
_entity.pdbx_description
1 polymer ?
#
loop_
_entity_poly.entity_id
_entity_poly.type
_entity_poly.pdbx_seq_one_letter_code
_entity_poly.pdbx_strand_id
1 'polypeptide(L)' 'MGVSIVKEIIELLGGRMEVQSASGEGTTVTLWLPLVAADIPGAAAAPCELL' A
#
# COMPACT_ATOMS: atom_id res chain seq x y z
N MET A 1 -12.61 -14.28 -5.03
CA MET A 1 -11.54 -15.00 -5.75
C MET A 1 -10.62 -13.94 -6.34
N GLY A 2 -9.44 -13.69 -5.76
CA GLY A 2 -8.56 -12.59 -6.22
C GLY A 2 -7.69 -12.03 -5.10
N VAL A 3 -8.25 -11.93 -3.89
CA VAL A 3 -7.53 -11.46 -2.69
C VAL A 3 -6.34 -12.35 -2.34
N SER A 4 -6.41 -13.66 -2.63
CA SER A 4 -5.29 -14.59 -2.40
C SER A 4 -4.07 -14.28 -3.27
N ILE A 5 -4.27 -13.93 -4.54
CA ILE A 5 -3.19 -13.57 -5.47
C ILE A 5 -2.57 -12.24 -5.04
N VAL A 6 -3.40 -11.26 -4.66
CA VAL A 6 -2.90 -9.98 -4.15
C VAL A 6 -2.05 -10.17 -2.90
N LYS A 7 -2.49 -11.05 -1.98
CA LYS A 7 -1.72 -11.37 -0.77
C LYS A 7 -0.33 -11.91 -1.11
N GLU A 8 -0.25 -12.91 -2.00
CA GLU A 8 1.02 -13.49 -2.43
C GLU A 8 1.94 -12.45 -3.07
N ILE A 9 1.41 -11.61 -3.96
CA ILE A 9 2.19 -10.54 -4.61
C ILE A 9 2.74 -9.55 -3.57
N ILE A 10 1.91 -9.13 -2.60
CA ILE A 10 2.34 -8.18 -1.57
C ILE A 10 3.41 -8.80 -0.65
N GLU A 11 3.26 -10.06 -0.26
CA GLU A 11 4.27 -10.78 0.52
C GLU A 11 5.59 -10.90 -0.24
N LEU A 12 5.55 -11.21 -1.54
CA LEU A 12 6.73 -11.26 -2.40
C LEU A 12 7.42 -9.90 -2.54
N LEU A 13 6.66 -8.80 -2.55
CA LEU A 13 7.20 -7.44 -2.57
C LEU A 13 7.71 -6.96 -1.19
N GLY A 14 7.68 -7.81 -0.16
CA GLY A 14 8.07 -7.45 1.21
C GLY A 14 7.10 -6.48 1.88
N GLY A 15 5.87 -6.39 1.37
CA GLY A 15 4.80 -5.59 1.92
C GLY A 15 3.92 -6.36 2.91
N ARG A 16 2.83 -5.71 3.32
CA ARG A 16 1.78 -6.31 4.18
C ARG A 16 0.40 -5.88 3.70
N MET A 17 -0.61 -6.66 4.06
CA MET A 17 -2.01 -6.39 3.70
C MET A 17 -2.92 -6.65 4.91
N GLU A 18 -3.95 -5.82 5.07
CA GLU A 18 -5.00 -5.95 6.08
C GLU A 18 -6.37 -5.91 5.41
N VAL A 19 -7.30 -6.73 5.88
CA VAL A 19 -8.67 -6.80 5.36
C VAL A 19 -9.63 -6.61 6.52
N GLN A 20 -10.53 -5.65 6.37
CA GLN A 20 -11.58 -5.32 7.32
C GLN A 20 -12.91 -5.49 6.60
N SER A 21 -13.76 -6.41 7.07
CA SER A 21 -15.06 -6.66 6.47
C SER A 21 -16.11 -6.87 7.56
N ALA A 22 -17.24 -6.18 7.43
CA ALA A 22 -18.42 -6.38 8.27
C ALA A 22 -19.65 -6.58 7.39
N SER A 23 -20.55 -7.48 7.83
CA SER A 23 -21.76 -7.81 7.07
C SER A 23 -22.64 -6.57 6.93
N GLY A 24 -22.98 -6.20 5.70
CA GLY A 24 -23.77 -4.99 5.41
C GLY A 24 -22.98 -3.69 5.31
N GLU A 25 -21.69 -3.68 5.67
CA GLU A 25 -20.82 -2.48 5.61
C GLU A 25 -19.80 -2.53 4.45
N GLY A 26 -19.66 -3.69 3.81
CA GLY A 26 -18.71 -3.89 2.70
C GLY A 26 -17.36 -4.42 3.17
N THR A 27 -16.32 -4.18 2.37
CA THR A 27 -14.97 -4.70 2.62
C THR A 27 -13.94 -3.65 2.26
N THR A 28 -13.06 -3.35 3.20
CA THR A 28 -11.92 -2.44 3.05
C THR A 28 -10.64 -3.25 3.11
N VAL A 29 -9.77 -3.04 2.13
CA VAL A 29 -8.45 -3.68 2.07
C VAL A 29 -7.39 -2.60 2.08
N THR A 30 -6.45 -2.68 3.02
CA THR A 30 -5.32 -1.76 3.14
C THR A 30 -4.04 -2.50 2.81
N LEU A 31 -3.20 -1.90 1.95
CA LEU A 31 -1.95 -2.48 1.49
C LEU A 31 -0.80 -1.54 1.83
N TRP A 32 0.30 -2.08 2.34
CA TRP A 32 1.53 -1.34 2.59
C TRP A 32 2.66 -2.00 1.83
N LEU A 33 3.46 -1.17 1.16
CA LEU A 33 4.62 -1.61 0.41
C LEU A 33 5.84 -0.81 0.87
N PRO A 34 7.04 -1.41 0.88
CA PRO A 34 8.26 -0.69 1.17
C PRO A 34 8.46 0.42 0.15
N LEU A 35 8.67 1.64 0.63
CA LEU A 35 9.01 2.76 -0.23
C LEU A 35 10.46 2.60 -0.69
N VAL A 36 10.64 2.21 -1.94
CA VAL A 36 11.93 2.36 -2.61
C VAL A 36 12.03 3.81 -3.04
N ALA A 37 13.14 4.48 -2.69
CA ALA A 37 13.46 5.78 -3.26
C ALA A 37 13.57 5.58 -4.77
N ALA A 38 12.49 5.89 -5.49
CA ALA A 38 12.54 5.95 -6.92
C ALA A 38 13.47 7.12 -7.24
N ASP A 39 14.62 6.84 -7.86
CA ASP A 39 15.50 7.86 -8.41
C ASP A 39 14.79 8.45 -9.62
N ILE A 40 13.75 9.24 -9.34
CA ILE A 40 12.99 10.00 -10.31
C ILE A 40 13.68 11.36 -10.33
N PRO A 41 14.55 11.64 -11.31
CA PRO A 41 15.10 12.97 -11.47
C PRO A 41 13.95 13.95 -11.68
N GLY A 42 13.62 14.74 -10.65
CA GLY A 42 12.55 15.73 -10.68
C GLY A 42 11.36 15.48 -9.73
N ALA A 43 11.30 14.37 -8.98
CA ALA A 43 10.37 14.24 -7.85
C ALA A 43 10.92 15.01 -6.63
N ALA A 44 11.08 16.33 -6.78
CA ALA A 44 11.27 17.20 -5.64
C ALA A 44 10.02 17.04 -4.74
N ALA A 45 10.17 16.26 -3.67
CA ALA A 45 9.28 16.33 -2.53
C ALA A 45 9.20 17.81 -2.16
N ALA A 46 8.03 18.43 -2.37
CA ALA A 46 7.76 19.71 -1.75
C ALA A 46 8.01 19.49 -0.25
N PRO A 47 8.95 20.22 0.37
CA PRO A 47 9.06 20.15 1.81
C PRO A 47 7.70 20.61 2.35
N CYS A 48 7.07 19.75 3.15
CA CYS A 48 5.97 20.18 4.00
C CYS A 48 6.61 21.06 5.09
N GLU A 49 6.93 22.31 4.73
CA GLU A 49 7.38 23.33 5.67
C GLU A 49 6.15 23.80 6.44
N LEU A 50 5.90 23.13 7.55
CA LEU A 50 5.16 23.71 8.66
C LEU A 50 6.19 24.36 9.59
N LEU A 51 6.61 25.59 9.27
CA LEU A 51 7.03 26.68 10.17
C LEU A 51 7.44 27.93 9.40
#